data_AF-A0A5J4PEL5-F1
#
_entry.id   AF-A0A5J4PEL5-F1
#
_cell.length_a   1.000
_cell.length_b   1.000
_cell.length_c   1.000
_cell.angle_alpha   90.00
_cell.angle_beta   90.00
_cell.angle_gamma   90.00
#
_symmetry.space_group_name_H-M   'P 1'
#
loop_
_entity.id
_entity.type
_entity.pdbx_description
1 polymer ?
#
loop_
_entity_poly.entity_id
_entity_poly.type
_entity_poly.pdbx_seq_one_letter_code
_entity_poly.pdbx_strand_id
1 'polypeptide(L)'
;MIEELQYCGAGEHREFQLYLAIEDIEHTKTKAKSPQTNGICERFHRTMQDEFYATAFRKKIYQTIDDLQADIDVWLKYYNEERPHTGKHCYGKTPMQTWEGWYPSCKRQITRYSLSKFCIFAFVG
;
A
#
# COMPACT_ATOMS: atom_id res chain seq x y z
N MET A 1 17.06 -21.76 -17.73
CA MET A 1 15.92 -22.26 -18.52
C MET A 1 14.78 -21.30 -18.27
N ILE A 2 14.52 -20.42 -19.24
CA ILE A 2 13.45 -19.43 -19.19
C ILE A 2 12.23 -20.15 -19.76
N GLU A 3 11.38 -20.70 -18.90
CA GLU A 3 10.09 -21.25 -19.35
C GLU A 3 9.09 -20.10 -19.55
N GLU A 4 8.39 -20.19 -20.67
CA GLU A 4 7.53 -19.17 -21.23
C GLU A 4 6.41 -18.76 -20.28
N LEU A 5 6.43 -17.49 -19.86
CA LEU A 5 5.28 -16.81 -19.27
C LEU A 5 4.18 -16.70 -20.33
N GLN A 6 3.35 -17.73 -20.42
CA GLN A 6 2.18 -17.77 -21.29
C GLN A 6 1.23 -16.61 -20.93
N TYR A 7 1.10 -15.72 -21.90
CA TYR A 7 0.51 -14.40 -21.77
C TYR A 7 -0.98 -14.42 -22.17
N CYS A 8 -1.83 -13.85 -21.31
CA CYS A 8 -3.22 -13.51 -21.63
C CYS A 8 -3.50 -12.05 -21.22
N GLY A 9 -3.23 -11.08 -22.11
CA GLY A 9 -3.81 -9.73 -22.02
C GLY A 9 -2.94 -8.58 -22.56
N ALA A 10 -3.44 -7.90 -23.61
CA ALA A 10 -3.06 -6.62 -24.25
C ALA A 10 -1.70 -5.96 -23.89
N GLY A 11 -0.94 -5.57 -24.94
CA GLY A 11 0.52 -5.31 -24.92
C GLY A 11 1.06 -4.33 -23.87
N GLU A 12 0.22 -3.54 -23.22
CA GLU A 12 0.58 -2.58 -22.16
C GLU A 12 0.98 -3.26 -20.83
N HIS A 13 0.53 -4.50 -20.58
CA HIS A 13 0.86 -5.20 -19.34
C HIS A 13 2.26 -5.81 -19.31
N ARG A 14 2.98 -5.82 -20.44
CA ARG A 14 4.29 -6.47 -20.55
C ARG A 14 5.37 -5.73 -19.77
N GLU A 15 5.39 -4.41 -19.82
CA GLU A 15 6.41 -3.58 -19.16
C GLU A 15 6.36 -3.72 -17.63
N PHE A 16 5.15 -3.71 -17.07
CA PHE A 16 4.96 -3.93 -15.64
C PHE A 16 5.40 -5.33 -15.20
N GLN A 17 5.06 -6.39 -15.95
CA GLN A 17 5.51 -7.75 -15.61
C GLN A 17 7.02 -7.92 -15.76
N LEU A 18 7.64 -7.27 -16.75
CA LEU A 18 9.10 -7.27 -16.91
C LEU A 18 9.78 -6.57 -15.74
N TYR A 19 9.27 -5.43 -15.30
CA TYR A 19 9.78 -4.73 -14.12
C TYR A 19 9.75 -5.65 -12.88
N LEU A 20 8.62 -6.31 -12.62
CA LEU A 20 8.49 -7.23 -11.48
C LEU A 20 9.47 -8.41 -11.60
N ALA A 21 9.65 -8.97 -12.80
CA ALA A 21 10.60 -10.05 -13.03
C ALA A 21 12.07 -9.62 -12.84
N ILE A 22 12.43 -8.42 -13.30
CA ILE A 22 13.78 -7.84 -13.11
C ILE A 22 14.05 -7.57 -11.63
N GLU A 23 13.03 -7.11 -10.91
CA GLU A 23 13.11 -6.76 -9.50
C GLU A 23 12.85 -7.95 -8.56
N ASP A 24 12.67 -9.16 -9.09
CA ASP A 24 12.39 -10.38 -8.33
C ASP A 24 11.16 -10.25 -7.39
N ILE A 25 10.12 -9.55 -7.85
CA ILE A 25 8.86 -9.38 -7.13
C ILE A 25 7.83 -10.38 -7.67
N GLU A 26 7.32 -11.24 -6.80
CA GLU A 26 6.20 -12.12 -7.13
C GLU A 26 4.87 -11.34 -7.21
N HIS A 27 4.21 -11.37 -8.37
CA HIS A 27 2.90 -10.76 -8.56
C HIS A 27 1.77 -11.70 -8.16
N THR A 28 1.18 -11.48 -6.99
CA THR A 28 -0.05 -12.18 -6.61
C THR A 28 -1.29 -11.43 -7.11
N LYS A 29 -2.15 -12.10 -7.89
CA LYS A 29 -3.45 -11.56 -8.30
C LYS A 29 -4.57 -12.10 -7.39
N THR A 30 -5.49 -11.23 -6.99
CA THR A 30 -6.70 -11.64 -6.29
C THR A 30 -7.56 -12.51 -7.22
N LYS A 31 -7.92 -13.71 -6.77
CA LYS A 31 -8.88 -14.56 -7.51
C LYS A 31 -10.25 -13.88 -7.52
N ALA A 32 -10.94 -13.95 -8.65
CA ALA A 32 -12.32 -13.47 -8.75
C ALA A 32 -13.19 -14.11 -7.65
N LYS A 33 -13.98 -13.31 -6.95
CA LYS A 33 -14.87 -13.73 -5.84
C LYS A 33 -14.15 -14.23 -4.57
N SER A 34 -12.87 -13.88 -4.36
CA SER A 34 -12.17 -14.12 -3.09
C SER A 34 -11.99 -12.82 -2.29
N PRO A 35 -12.98 -12.41 -1.48
CA PRO A 35 -12.96 -11.13 -0.75
C PRO A 35 -11.91 -11.05 0.37
N GLN A 36 -11.29 -12.17 0.74
CA GLN A 36 -10.37 -12.24 1.88
C GLN A 36 -9.05 -11.50 1.64
N THR A 37 -8.59 -11.43 0.38
CA THR A 37 -7.28 -10.83 0.05
C THR A 37 -7.32 -9.31 -0.11
N ASN A 38 -8.50 -8.71 -0.36
CA ASN A 38 -8.62 -7.27 -0.60
C ASN A 38 -9.08 -6.46 0.64
N GLY A 39 -9.48 -7.14 1.71
CA GLY A 39 -10.09 -6.49 2.88
C GLY A 39 -9.20 -5.44 3.56
N ILE A 40 -7.88 -5.55 3.48
CA ILE A 40 -6.95 -4.53 4.00
C ILE A 40 -7.00 -3.26 3.15
N CYS A 41 -6.89 -3.41 1.82
CA CYS A 41 -6.93 -2.29 0.89
C CYS A 41 -8.29 -1.59 0.94
N GLU A 42 -9.38 -2.35 0.99
CA GLU A 42 -10.74 -1.82 1.14
C GLU A 42 -10.93 -1.05 2.44
N ARG A 43 -10.41 -1.57 3.57
CA ARG A 43 -10.45 -0.86 4.85
C ARG A 43 -9.64 0.43 4.80
N PHE A 44 -8.43 0.39 4.22
CA PHE A 44 -7.60 1.57 4.06
C PHE A 44 -8.29 2.66 3.23
N HIS A 45 -8.83 2.31 2.06
CA HIS A 45 -9.56 3.25 1.20
C HIS A 45 -10.79 3.84 1.91
N ARG A 46 -11.51 3.04 2.70
CA ARG A 46 -12.63 3.55 3.50
C ARG A 46 -12.17 4.56 4.55
N THR A 47 -11.10 4.24 5.29
CA THR A 47 -10.53 5.18 6.28
C THR A 47 -10.06 6.47 5.63
N MET A 48 -9.38 6.41 4.48
CA MET A 48 -8.98 7.60 3.73
C MET A 48 -10.18 8.42 3.27
N GLN A 49 -11.25 7.75 2.80
CA GLN A 49 -12.48 8.42 2.41
C GLN A 49 -13.13 9.17 3.57
N ASP A 50 -13.27 8.51 4.72
CA ASP A 50 -13.99 9.03 5.87
C ASP A 50 -13.18 10.10 6.64
N GLU A 51 -11.89 9.86 6.85
CA GLU A 51 -11.04 10.74 7.64
C GLU A 51 -10.45 11.90 6.82
N PHE A 52 -9.97 11.62 5.61
CA PHE A 52 -9.32 12.61 4.75
C PHE A 52 -10.29 13.26 3.77
N TYR A 53 -10.76 12.53 2.74
CA TYR A 53 -11.49 13.13 1.62
C TYR A 53 -12.76 13.86 2.06
N ALA A 54 -13.56 13.25 2.93
CA ALA A 54 -14.78 13.86 3.45
C ALA A 54 -14.52 15.15 4.23
N THR A 55 -13.34 15.31 4.84
CA THR A 55 -12.97 16.50 5.61
C THR A 55 -12.30 17.55 4.73
N ALA A 56 -11.35 17.12 3.89
CA ALA A 56 -10.58 17.95 2.97
C ALA A 56 -11.51 18.73 2.01
N PHE A 57 -12.41 18.04 1.32
CA PHE A 57 -13.32 18.65 0.35
C PHE A 57 -14.41 19.54 0.96
N ARG A 58 -14.63 19.47 2.29
CA ARG A 58 -15.52 20.41 3.00
C ARG A 58 -14.81 21.69 3.43
N LYS A 59 -13.48 21.64 3.64
CA LYS A 59 -12.70 22.75 4.20
C LYS A 59 -11.93 23.54 3.14
N LYS A 60 -11.52 22.90 2.05
CA LYS A 60 -10.61 23.48 1.05
C LYS A 60 -11.10 23.13 -0.36
N ILE A 61 -11.04 24.11 -1.26
CA ILE A 61 -11.26 23.91 -2.69
C ILE A 61 -9.90 23.77 -3.35
N TYR A 62 -9.58 22.56 -3.81
CA TYR A 62 -8.33 22.25 -4.49
C TYR A 62 -8.38 22.73 -5.95
N GLN A 63 -7.34 23.44 -6.38
CA GLN A 63 -7.22 23.96 -7.75
C GLN A 63 -6.37 23.05 -8.65
N THR A 64 -5.45 22.29 -8.06
CA THR A 64 -4.57 21.35 -8.76
C THR A 64 -4.49 20.02 -8.02
N ILE A 65 -4.08 18.97 -8.74
CA ILE A 65 -3.85 17.65 -8.14
C ILE A 65 -2.68 17.71 -7.15
N ASP A 66 -1.64 18.50 -7.43
CA ASP A 66 -0.47 18.64 -6.55
C ASP A 66 -0.83 19.21 -5.18
N ASP A 67 -1.78 20.15 -5.12
CA ASP A 67 -2.26 20.71 -3.86
C ASP A 67 -3.04 19.68 -3.02
N LEU A 68 -3.78 18.79 -3.69
CA LEU A 68 -4.42 17.64 -3.03
C LEU A 68 -3.38 16.61 -2.58
N GLN A 69 -2.38 16.33 -3.40
CA GLN A 69 -1.31 15.37 -3.09
C GLN A 69 -0.52 15.81 -1.86
N ALA A 70 -0.19 17.10 -1.74
CA ALA A 70 0.51 17.63 -0.57
C ALA A 70 -0.26 17.39 0.74
N ASP A 71 -1.58 17.61 0.73
CA ASP A 71 -2.42 17.36 1.91
C ASP A 71 -2.56 15.85 2.19
N ILE A 72 -2.64 15.02 1.14
CA ILE A 72 -2.65 13.55 1.26
C ILE A 72 -1.35 13.06 1.89
N ASP A 73 -0.20 13.58 1.47
CA ASP A 73 1.11 13.16 1.97
C ASP A 73 1.24 13.46 3.48
N VAL A 74 0.75 14.62 3.92
CA VAL A 74 0.67 14.97 5.35
C VAL A 74 -0.23 14.00 6.11
N TRP A 75 -1.43 13.71 5.58
CA TRP A 75 -2.34 12.75 6.20
C TRP A 75 -1.75 11.34 6.26
N LEU A 76 -1.05 10.91 5.20
CA LEU A 76 -0.42 9.60 5.11
C LEU A 76 0.72 9.46 6.14
N LYS A 77 1.48 10.54 6.38
CA LYS A 77 2.48 10.58 7.45
C LYS A 77 1.84 10.37 8.82
N TYR A 78 0.78 11.13 9.13
CA TYR A 78 0.02 10.97 10.37
C TYR A 78 -0.50 9.52 10.51
N TYR A 79 -1.09 8.96 9.45
CA TYR A 79 -1.62 7.59 9.46
C TYR A 79 -0.53 6.55 9.76
N ASN A 80 0.66 6.68 9.17
CA ASN A 80 1.72 5.69 9.32
C ASN A 80 2.54 5.85 10.61
N GLU A 81 2.76 7.08 11.06
CA GLU A 81 3.73 7.37 12.14
C GLU A 81 3.07 7.70 13.48
N GLU A 82 1.86 8.25 13.47
CA GLU A 82 1.23 8.82 14.68
C GLU A 82 -0.06 8.08 15.09
N ARG A 83 -0.85 7.58 14.13
CA ARG A 83 -2.13 6.91 14.40
C ARG A 83 -1.90 5.51 14.98
N PRO A 84 -2.31 5.22 16.23
CA PRO A 84 -2.23 3.87 16.78
C PRO A 84 -3.37 3.00 16.21
N HIS A 85 -3.05 1.75 15.87
CA HIS A 85 -4.03 0.78 15.38
C HIS A 85 -4.23 -0.34 16.41
N THR A 86 -5.46 -0.54 16.85
CA THR A 86 -5.83 -1.61 17.80
C THR A 86 -6.13 -2.95 17.12
N GLY A 87 -5.95 -3.04 15.80
CA GLY A 87 -6.15 -4.28 15.04
C GLY A 87 -5.21 -5.40 15.48
N LYS A 88 -5.56 -6.65 15.14
CA LYS A 88 -4.95 -7.89 15.63
C LYS A 88 -3.43 -7.94 15.51
N HIS A 89 -2.86 -7.24 14.52
CA HIS A 89 -1.43 -7.28 14.22
C HIS A 89 -0.65 -6.04 14.66
N CYS A 90 -1.34 -4.93 14.95
CA CYS A 90 -0.69 -3.69 15.38
C CYS A 90 -0.62 -3.57 16.90
N TYR A 91 -1.54 -4.20 17.66
CA TYR A 91 -1.54 -4.21 19.13
C TYR A 91 -1.41 -2.82 19.77
N GLY A 92 -2.02 -1.79 19.18
CA GLY A 92 -1.94 -0.40 19.64
C GLY A 92 -0.72 0.37 19.14
N LYS A 93 0.15 -0.25 18.34
CA LYS A 93 1.29 0.41 17.68
C LYS A 93 0.85 1.10 16.39
N THR A 94 1.69 2.00 15.90
CA THR A 94 1.51 2.62 14.58
C THR A 94 1.97 1.67 13.47
N PRO A 95 1.51 1.85 12.22
CA PRO A 95 1.96 1.03 11.10
C PRO A 95 3.48 1.02 10.96
N MET A 96 4.14 2.17 11.13
CA MET A 96 5.60 2.28 11.08
C MET A 96 6.29 1.48 12.18
N GLN A 97 5.82 1.58 13.43
CA GLN A 97 6.36 0.79 14.54
C GLN A 97 6.17 -0.72 14.35
N THR A 98 5.06 -1.12 13.73
CA THR A 98 4.78 -2.52 13.41
C THR A 98 5.74 -3.01 12.32
N TRP A 99 5.97 -2.19 11.30
CA TRP A 99 6.93 -2.47 10.23
C TRP A 99 8.36 -2.58 10.75
N GLU A 100 8.83 -1.65 11.56
CA GLU A 100 10.17 -1.67 12.16
C GLU A 100 10.40 -2.92 13.02
N GLY A 101 9.37 -3.39 13.72
CA GLY A 101 9.44 -4.64 14.47
C GLY A 101 9.53 -5.89 13.59
N TRP A 102 8.92 -5.85 12.40
CA TRP A 102 8.93 -6.97 11.45
C TRP A 102 10.14 -6.97 10.51
N TYR A 103 10.66 -5.79 10.17
CA TYR A 103 11.76 -5.58 9.22
C TYR A 103 13.00 -6.45 9.51
N PRO A 104 13.49 -6.62 10.75
CA PRO A 104 14.61 -7.51 11.05
C PRO A 104 14.36 -8.97 10.65
N SER A 105 13.11 -9.44 10.78
CA SER A 105 12.70 -10.81 10.45
C SER A 105 12.64 -11.06 8.94
N CYS A 106 12.35 -10.02 8.16
CA CYS A 106 12.19 -10.08 6.71
C CYS A 106 13.29 -9.39 5.90
N LYS A 107 14.38 -9.00 6.59
CA LYS A 107 15.55 -8.33 6.03
C LYS A 107 16.20 -9.10 4.86
N ARG A 108 16.00 -10.42 4.78
CA ARG A 108 16.47 -11.26 3.66
C ARG A 108 15.67 -11.10 2.35
N GLN A 109 14.47 -10.54 2.39
CA GLN A 109 13.57 -10.41 1.23
C GLN A 109 13.36 -8.94 0.77
N ILE A 110 13.64 -7.93 1.60
CA ILE A 110 13.21 -6.52 1.38
C ILE A 110 14.40 -5.58 1.10
N THR A 111 15.55 -6.10 0.73
CA THR A 111 16.83 -5.34 0.70
C THR A 111 16.97 -4.30 -0.41
N ARG A 112 15.94 -4.00 -1.23
CA ARG A 112 16.12 -3.14 -2.42
C ARG A 112 15.22 -1.91 -2.57
N TYR A 113 14.19 -1.73 -1.74
CA TYR A 113 13.23 -0.63 -1.98
C TYR A 113 13.42 0.58 -1.07
N SER A 114 13.38 1.77 -1.67
CA SER A 114 13.29 3.05 -0.98
C SER A 114 11.99 3.12 -0.18
N LEU A 115 12.11 3.12 1.14
CA LEU A 115 11.04 3.08 2.14
C LEU A 115 10.14 4.33 2.14
N SER A 116 10.47 5.37 1.37
CA SER A 116 9.82 6.68 1.43
C SER A 116 8.45 6.78 0.73
N LYS A 117 8.02 5.74 -0.01
CA LYS A 117 6.76 5.79 -0.80
C LYS A 117 5.80 4.64 -0.54
N PHE A 118 6.13 3.73 0.37
CA PHE A 118 5.21 2.66 0.73
C PHE A 118 4.26 3.16 1.82
N CYS A 119 2.97 3.25 1.48
CA CYS A 119 1.95 3.06 2.51
C CYS A 119 2.24 1.69 3.10
N ILE A 120 2.62 1.65 4.37
CA ILE A 120 2.82 0.39 5.08
C ILE A 120 1.41 -0.19 5.19
N PHE A 121 1.04 -1.00 4.21
CA PHE A 121 -0.16 -1.81 4.21
C PHE A 121 0.02 -2.81 5.34
N ALA A 122 -0.20 -2.31 6.56
CA ALA A 122 -0.24 -3.12 7.74
C ALA A 122 -1.29 -4.19 7.45
N PHE A 123 -0.83 -5.43 7.55
CA PHE A 123 -1.64 -6.61 7.75
C PHE A 123 -2.62 -6.33 8.88
N VAL A 124 -3.75 -5.67 8.63
CA VAL A 124 -4.80 -5.40 9.63
C VAL A 124 -6.01 -6.23 9.24
N GLY A 125 -5.85 -7.55 9.37
CA GLY A 125 -6.94 -8.45 9.73
C GLY A 125 -7.04 -8.63 11.24
#